data_AF-A0AAD6PFY4-F1
#
_entry.id   AF-A0AAD6PFY4-F1
#
_cell.length_a   1.000
_cell.length_b   1.000
_cell.length_c   1.000
_cell.angle_alpha   90.00
_cell.angle_beta   90.00
_cell.angle_gamma   90.00
#
_symmetry.space_group_name_H-M   'P 1'
#
loop_
_entity.id
_entity.type
_entity.pdbx_description
1 polymer ?
#
loop_
_entity_poly.entity_id
_entity_poly.type
_entity_poly.pdbx_seq_one_letter_code
_entity_poly.pdbx_strand_id
1 'polypeptide(L)'
;MASASMAWRNLLSLAQKRFFNTAVTLPTASSSFTAEHLIKTCGLPLQPALSVSKKFQIDENNLQNSQAVVGFLKSHHFKDAHIAKMIQKCPAVLRCKVEDNLEPKFDFLIKNGFEGQLLPQLLMSDPRILVCKLDTRIKPCLELLKPFLGSNENIIVVLKRASWLFTYSFKSCVQPNIDFLVKEGLPLDKLAKLLMSYPRTILIKHDRMVSAANYLRNLGLEPQAPMFIHAYRVMVQLSEPTWKKKIEAWKNVGWSEGEILGTFKRFPFLLSCSEEKIVCMMDFFVNTVKLGHQTITANPSIFKYSFDKRIYPRYNVLKVLESKKLIRDRKTATFLKISEEKFMENYITKYEDKVPGLLEIYGSIRKTKGL
;
A
#
# COMPACT_ATOMS: atom_id res chain seq x y z
N MET A 1 -35.65 8.54 37.58
CA MET A 1 -35.43 10.00 37.59
C MET A 1 -33.97 10.28 37.25
N ALA A 2 -33.69 11.46 36.67
CA ALA A 2 -32.38 12.09 36.35
C ALA A 2 -31.09 11.24 36.51
N SER A 3 -30.33 10.86 35.48
CA SER A 3 -29.60 11.65 34.45
C SER A 3 -28.32 12.35 34.95
N ALA A 4 -27.18 11.97 34.34
CA ALA A 4 -25.93 12.74 34.15
C ALA A 4 -25.18 13.21 35.44
N SER A 5 -23.86 13.09 35.59
CA SER A 5 -22.77 13.23 34.61
C SER A 5 -21.41 12.93 35.28
N MET A 6 -20.39 12.63 34.47
CA MET A 6 -18.95 12.63 34.82
C MET A 6 -18.48 11.63 35.92
N ALA A 7 -17.30 11.00 35.83
CA ALA A 7 -16.16 11.34 35.00
C ALA A 7 -15.62 10.14 34.21
N TRP A 8 -15.57 10.29 32.87
CA TRP A 8 -14.72 9.47 32.01
C TRP A 8 -13.25 9.90 32.19
N ARG A 9 -12.60 9.41 33.25
CA ARG A 9 -11.16 9.55 33.48
C ARG A 9 -10.59 8.20 33.92
N ASN A 10 -10.10 7.40 32.97
CA ASN A 10 -8.96 6.47 33.10
C ASN A 10 -8.75 5.53 31.87
N LEU A 11 -8.94 6.01 30.64
CA LEU A 11 -8.53 5.31 29.40
C LEU A 11 -7.48 6.08 28.58
N LEU A 12 -6.64 6.88 29.25
CA LEU A 12 -5.53 7.63 28.62
C LEU A 12 -4.14 7.40 29.28
N SER A 13 -3.98 6.37 30.10
CA SER A 13 -2.70 6.06 30.77
C SER A 13 -1.67 5.28 29.91
N LEU A 14 -2.04 4.82 28.71
CA LEU A 14 -1.16 4.07 27.79
C LEU A 14 -0.58 4.90 26.63
N ALA A 15 -0.83 6.21 26.57
CA ALA A 15 -0.32 7.10 25.52
C ALA A 15 0.70 8.16 26.00
N GLN A 16 0.93 8.31 27.31
CA GLN A 16 1.68 9.43 27.90
C GLN A 16 3.04 9.07 28.56
N LYS A 17 3.66 7.93 28.23
CA LYS A 17 5.05 7.60 28.66
C LYS A 17 6.03 7.45 27.49
N ARG A 18 6.00 8.41 26.54
CA ARG A 18 7.05 8.53 25.50
C ARG A 18 7.60 9.94 25.23
N PHE A 19 7.17 10.94 26.01
CA PHE A 19 7.88 12.21 26.14
C PHE A 19 8.62 12.24 27.48
N PHE A 20 9.70 11.48 27.56
CA PHE A 20 10.77 11.85 28.49
C PHE A 20 11.56 12.99 27.84
N ASN A 21 11.84 14.03 28.63
CA ASN A 21 12.74 15.10 28.23
C ASN A 21 14.07 14.49 27.80
N THR A 22 14.38 14.53 26.51
CA THR A 22 15.76 14.42 26.05
C THR A 22 16.46 15.70 26.45
N ALA A 23 17.05 15.68 27.65
CA ALA A 23 18.20 16.53 27.91
C ALA A 23 19.20 16.35 26.77
N VAL A 24 19.88 17.43 26.38
CA VAL A 24 20.93 17.36 25.36
C VAL A 24 22.14 16.70 25.99
N THR A 25 22.14 15.37 26.05
CA THR A 25 23.32 14.60 26.42
C THR A 25 24.35 14.80 25.32
N LEU A 26 25.50 15.36 25.70
CA LEU A 26 26.67 15.48 24.81
C LEU A 26 27.03 14.11 24.21
N PRO A 27 27.60 14.07 22.99
CA PRO A 27 27.89 12.81 22.34
C PRO A 27 28.88 11.99 23.16
N THR A 28 28.50 10.76 23.51
CA THR A 28 29.47 9.74 23.91
C THR A 28 30.45 9.52 22.76
N ALA A 29 31.73 9.33 23.06
CA ALA A 29 32.88 9.36 22.13
C ALA A 29 32.93 8.28 21.01
N SER A 30 31.77 7.80 20.52
CA SER A 30 31.62 6.84 19.42
C SER A 30 30.64 7.32 18.33
N SER A 31 30.12 8.56 18.40
CA SER A 31 29.42 9.19 17.26
C SER A 31 30.41 9.59 16.17
N SER A 32 30.08 9.28 14.91
CA SER A 32 30.84 9.83 13.79
C SER A 32 30.47 11.30 13.54
N PHE A 33 31.40 12.09 12.98
CA PHE A 33 31.17 13.47 12.56
C PHE A 33 29.82 13.65 11.82
N THR A 34 29.55 12.79 10.84
CA THR A 34 28.29 12.79 10.08
C THR A 34 27.07 12.64 10.99
N ALA A 35 27.12 11.82 12.03
CA ALA A 35 25.99 11.65 12.96
C ALA A 35 25.74 12.94 13.77
N GLU A 36 26.79 13.61 14.24
CA GLU A 36 26.69 14.85 15.00
C GLU A 36 26.13 15.99 14.16
N HIS A 37 26.59 16.14 12.91
CA HIS A 37 26.03 17.11 11.97
C HIS A 37 24.56 16.82 11.63
N LEU A 38 24.18 15.55 11.45
CA LEU A 38 22.79 15.16 11.20
C LEU A 38 21.88 15.49 12.40
N ILE A 39 22.39 15.40 13.63
CA ILE A 39 21.65 15.82 14.84
C ILE A 39 21.56 17.35 14.89
N LYS A 40 22.70 18.05 14.87
CA LYS A 40 22.81 19.48 15.13
C LYS A 40 22.24 20.35 14.00
N THR A 41 22.56 20.04 12.75
CA THR A 41 22.19 20.86 11.58
C THR A 41 20.85 20.39 10.99
N CYS A 42 20.63 19.08 10.94
CA CYS A 42 19.48 18.50 10.24
C CYS A 42 18.32 18.11 11.17
N GLY A 43 18.48 18.21 12.49
CA GLY A 43 17.43 17.92 13.47
C GLY A 43 17.05 16.44 13.58
N LEU A 44 17.90 15.51 13.16
CA LEU A 44 17.63 14.07 13.32
C LEU A 44 17.77 13.65 14.79
N PRO A 45 16.85 12.84 15.33
CA PRO A 45 17.08 12.17 16.61
C PRO A 45 18.30 11.23 16.53
N LEU A 46 18.98 11.03 17.67
CA LEU A 46 20.24 10.28 17.79
C LEU A 46 20.25 8.94 17.04
N GLN A 47 19.25 8.08 17.28
CA GLN A 47 19.20 6.73 16.70
C GLN A 47 19.01 6.72 15.17
N PRO A 48 18.08 7.51 14.58
CA PRO A 48 18.08 7.84 13.15
C PRO A 48 19.43 8.34 12.62
N ALA A 49 20.07 9.32 13.27
CA ALA A 49 21.33 9.90 12.80
C ALA A 49 22.47 8.86 12.73
N LEU A 50 22.64 8.05 13.79
CA LEU A 50 23.60 6.94 13.84
C LEU A 50 23.29 5.84 12.81
N SER A 51 22.00 5.63 12.48
CA SER A 51 21.60 4.65 11.46
C SER A 51 21.88 5.13 10.03
N VAL A 52 21.76 6.44 9.80
CA VAL A 52 22.06 7.09 8.51
C VAL A 52 23.57 7.19 8.31
N SER A 53 24.34 7.60 9.33
CA SER A 53 25.79 7.82 9.20
C SER A 53 26.56 6.54 8.86
N LYS A 54 26.05 5.36 9.23
CA LYS A 54 26.60 4.06 8.82
C LYS A 54 26.54 3.78 7.31
N LYS A 55 25.66 4.48 6.57
CA LYS A 55 25.41 4.25 5.13
C LYS A 55 25.70 5.48 4.26
N PHE A 56 25.95 6.61 4.90
CA PHE A 56 26.14 7.90 4.24
C PHE A 56 27.12 8.71 5.09
N GLN A 57 28.23 9.12 4.49
CA GLN A 57 29.17 10.06 5.11
C GLN A 57 29.06 11.44 4.46
N ILE A 58 29.27 12.47 5.26
CA ILE A 58 29.49 13.85 4.81
C ILE A 58 31.00 14.09 4.85
N ASP A 59 31.52 14.70 3.79
CA ASP A 59 32.88 15.23 3.79
C ASP A 59 32.90 16.50 4.65
N GLU A 60 33.79 16.56 5.64
CA GLU A 60 33.92 17.69 6.56
C GLU A 60 34.18 19.00 5.81
N ASN A 61 34.92 18.92 4.69
CA ASN A 61 35.22 20.06 3.81
C ASN A 61 33.98 20.58 3.05
N ASN A 62 32.89 19.79 2.99
CA ASN A 62 31.68 20.11 2.24
C ASN A 62 30.48 20.41 3.16
N LEU A 63 30.75 20.83 4.41
CA LEU A 63 29.74 21.16 5.40
C LEU A 63 28.82 22.31 4.94
N GLN A 64 29.40 23.31 4.28
CA GLN A 64 28.70 24.50 3.80
C GLN A 64 27.62 24.14 2.77
N ASN A 65 27.88 23.20 1.84
CA ASN A 65 26.85 22.71 0.92
C ASN A 65 25.68 22.06 1.69
N SER A 66 25.98 21.21 2.68
CA SER A 66 24.92 20.60 3.49
C SER A 66 24.11 21.62 4.29
N GLN A 67 24.73 22.72 4.75
CA GLN A 67 24.06 23.81 5.45
C GLN A 67 23.22 24.66 4.47
N ALA A 68 23.75 24.98 3.29
CA ALA A 68 23.03 25.68 2.22
C ALA A 68 21.78 24.91 1.77
N VAL A 69 21.86 23.59 1.58
CA VAL A 69 20.71 22.73 1.28
C VAL A 69 19.63 22.83 2.36
N VAL A 70 20.01 22.81 3.64
CA VAL A 70 19.04 22.94 4.75
C VAL A 70 18.44 24.35 4.79
N GLY A 71 19.26 25.40 4.59
CA GLY A 71 18.81 26.79 4.49
C GLY A 71 17.82 27.01 3.35
N PHE A 72 18.11 26.47 2.16
CA PHE A 72 17.23 26.51 0.99
C PHE A 72 15.89 25.79 1.24
N LEU A 73 15.89 24.63 1.90
CA LEU A 73 14.63 23.98 2.27
C LEU A 73 13.82 24.85 3.26
N LYS A 74 14.48 25.54 4.20
CA LYS A 74 13.82 26.46 5.14
C LYS A 74 13.28 27.73 4.47
N SER A 75 13.98 28.29 3.47
CA SER A 75 13.47 29.46 2.71
C SER A 75 12.21 29.12 1.92
N HIS A 76 12.09 27.89 1.40
CA HIS A 76 10.85 27.33 0.84
C HIS A 76 9.85 26.82 1.92
N HIS A 77 9.92 27.33 3.14
CA HIS A 77 9.01 27.08 4.26
C HIS A 77 8.90 25.61 4.73
N PHE A 78 9.90 24.76 4.48
CA PHE A 78 9.91 23.42 5.05
C PHE A 78 10.21 23.47 6.55
N LYS A 79 9.31 22.89 7.35
CA LYS A 79 9.51 22.71 8.80
C LYS A 79 10.66 21.75 9.06
N ASP A 80 11.42 21.98 10.13
CA ASP A 80 12.56 21.15 10.54
C ASP A 80 12.23 19.66 10.63
N ALA A 81 11.06 19.30 11.17
CA ALA A 81 10.58 17.92 11.23
C ALA A 81 10.36 17.27 9.84
N HIS A 82 10.04 18.05 8.81
CA HIS A 82 9.95 17.56 7.43
C HIS A 82 11.36 17.36 6.84
N ILE A 83 12.26 18.33 7.06
CA ILE A 83 13.66 18.27 6.62
C ILE A 83 14.37 17.06 7.23
N ALA A 84 14.29 16.87 8.55
CA ALA A 84 14.86 15.72 9.26
C ALA A 84 14.36 14.39 8.70
N LYS A 85 13.05 14.26 8.46
CA LYS A 85 12.43 13.06 7.88
C LYS A 85 12.79 12.85 6.40
N MET A 86 13.00 13.92 5.64
CA MET A 86 13.47 13.86 4.26
C MET A 86 14.89 13.29 4.20
N ILE A 87 15.80 13.84 5.02
CA ILE A 87 17.20 13.45 5.12
C ILE A 87 17.34 12.02 5.67
N GLN A 88 16.54 11.64 6.67
CA GLN A 88 16.51 10.25 7.17
C GLN A 88 16.16 9.24 6.06
N LYS A 89 15.29 9.62 5.11
CA LYS A 89 14.85 8.77 4.00
C LYS A 89 15.80 8.81 2.79
N CYS A 90 16.43 9.95 2.54
CA CYS A 90 17.37 10.14 1.44
C CYS A 90 18.46 11.16 1.83
N PRO A 91 19.53 10.74 2.52
CA PRO A 91 20.55 11.67 3.01
C PRO A 91 21.38 12.27 1.86
N ALA A 92 21.37 11.64 0.68
CA ALA A 92 22.01 12.14 -0.54
C ALA A 92 21.52 13.54 -0.98
N VAL A 93 20.35 14.00 -0.51
CA VAL A 93 19.88 15.38 -0.72
C VAL A 93 20.90 16.41 -0.19
N LEU A 94 21.62 16.10 0.89
CA LEU A 94 22.66 17.00 1.46
C LEU A 94 23.90 17.18 0.57
N ARG A 95 24.03 16.39 -0.51
CA ARG A 95 25.10 16.52 -1.52
C ARG A 95 24.64 17.24 -2.79
N CYS A 96 23.37 17.64 -2.88
CA CYS A 96 22.89 18.49 -3.97
C CYS A 96 23.45 19.90 -3.79
N LYS A 97 23.89 20.54 -4.87
CA LYS A 97 24.11 21.99 -4.89
C LYS A 97 22.79 22.73 -4.93
N VAL A 98 22.73 23.96 -4.43
CA VAL A 98 21.48 24.73 -4.46
C VAL A 98 21.19 25.21 -5.88
N GLU A 99 22.15 25.94 -6.45
CA GLU A 99 22.07 26.69 -7.71
C GLU A 99 22.02 25.74 -8.93
N ASP A 100 22.95 24.79 -9.01
CA ASP A 100 23.07 23.88 -10.16
C ASP A 100 22.00 22.77 -10.19
N ASN A 101 21.20 22.59 -9.11
CA ASN A 101 20.43 21.35 -8.93
C ASN A 101 19.09 21.52 -8.20
N LEU A 102 19.04 22.18 -7.04
CA LEU A 102 17.78 22.32 -6.29
C LEU A 102 16.89 23.42 -6.87
N GLU A 103 17.43 24.62 -7.12
CA GLU A 103 16.71 25.76 -7.70
C GLU A 103 16.02 25.41 -9.03
N PRO A 104 16.70 24.90 -10.08
CA PRO A 104 16.06 24.53 -11.35
C PRO A 104 14.95 23.48 -11.21
N LYS A 105 15.01 22.64 -10.17
CA LYS A 105 13.97 21.65 -9.88
C LYS A 105 12.78 22.26 -9.15
N PHE A 106 13.02 23.14 -8.18
CA PHE A 106 11.96 23.84 -7.48
C PHE A 106 11.19 24.73 -8.46
N ASP A 107 11.90 25.52 -9.27
CA ASP A 107 11.31 26.35 -10.33
C ASP A 107 10.49 25.52 -11.32
N PHE A 108 11.06 24.40 -11.80
CA PHE A 108 10.33 23.51 -12.71
C PHE A 108 9.08 22.92 -12.06
N LEU A 109 9.14 22.50 -10.79
CA LEU A 109 7.99 21.91 -10.09
C LEU A 109 6.91 22.95 -9.80
N ILE A 110 7.29 24.14 -9.34
CA ILE A 110 6.40 25.29 -9.10
C ILE A 110 5.71 25.68 -10.41
N LYS A 111 6.46 25.92 -11.49
CA LYS A 111 5.93 26.20 -12.84
C LYS A 111 5.02 25.08 -13.39
N ASN A 112 5.12 23.87 -12.86
CA ASN A 112 4.25 22.74 -13.19
C ASN A 112 3.01 22.60 -12.28
N GLY A 113 2.76 23.57 -11.40
CA GLY A 113 1.62 23.64 -10.47
C GLY A 113 1.84 22.90 -9.16
N PHE A 114 3.07 22.52 -8.81
CA PHE A 114 3.39 22.04 -7.46
C PHE A 114 3.73 23.23 -6.58
N GLU A 115 2.69 23.88 -6.07
CA GLU A 115 2.78 25.10 -5.27
C GLU A 115 2.19 24.90 -3.86
N GLY A 116 2.47 25.83 -2.95
CA GLY A 116 1.95 25.80 -1.58
C GLY A 116 2.17 24.46 -0.88
N GLN A 117 1.09 23.78 -0.49
CA GLN A 117 1.15 22.48 0.19
C GLN A 117 1.47 21.29 -0.72
N LEU A 118 1.37 21.43 -2.06
CA LEU A 118 1.63 20.33 -2.98
C LEU A 118 3.12 20.01 -3.11
N LEU A 119 3.99 21.04 -3.11
CA LEU A 119 5.44 20.85 -3.21
C LEU A 119 6.01 20.06 -2.01
N PRO A 120 5.76 20.42 -0.74
CA PRO A 120 6.18 19.58 0.39
C PRO A 120 5.60 18.17 0.35
N GLN A 121 4.33 18.00 -0.04
CA GLN A 121 3.74 16.67 -0.16
C GLN A 121 4.40 15.81 -1.24
N LEU A 122 4.79 16.40 -2.36
CA LEU A 122 5.54 15.75 -3.44
C LEU A 122 6.93 15.33 -2.94
N LEU A 123 7.74 16.26 -2.41
CA LEU A 123 9.10 15.96 -1.98
C LEU A 123 9.15 14.94 -0.83
N MET A 124 8.18 14.98 0.09
CA MET A 124 8.08 13.97 1.15
C MET A 124 7.60 12.60 0.64
N SER A 125 6.84 12.55 -0.47
CA SER A 125 6.41 11.29 -1.08
C SER A 125 7.61 10.48 -1.59
N ASP A 126 8.57 11.12 -2.26
CA ASP A 126 9.86 10.55 -2.59
C ASP A 126 10.96 11.63 -2.75
N PRO A 127 11.84 11.81 -1.74
CA PRO A 127 12.93 12.79 -1.79
C PRO A 127 13.94 12.56 -2.91
N ARG A 128 13.97 11.37 -3.55
CA ARG A 128 14.89 11.07 -4.65
C ARG A 128 14.67 11.96 -5.89
N ILE A 129 13.52 12.63 -5.99
CA ILE A 129 13.28 13.70 -6.98
C ILE A 129 14.34 14.82 -6.90
N LEU A 130 14.85 15.12 -5.70
CA LEU A 130 15.92 16.11 -5.50
C LEU A 130 17.30 15.60 -5.92
N VAL A 131 17.48 14.28 -6.06
CA VAL A 131 18.79 13.67 -6.37
C VAL A 131 18.88 13.20 -7.84
N CYS A 132 17.77 12.86 -8.49
CA CYS A 132 17.76 12.43 -9.88
C CYS A 132 17.92 13.59 -10.89
N LYS A 133 18.25 13.30 -12.16
CA LYS A 133 18.44 14.34 -13.20
C LYS A 133 17.09 14.92 -13.64
N LEU A 134 17.00 16.25 -13.72
CA LEU A 134 15.77 16.97 -14.09
C LEU A 134 15.25 16.52 -15.46
N ASP A 135 16.04 16.69 -16.52
CA ASP A 135 15.59 16.50 -17.91
C ASP A 135 15.39 15.04 -18.32
N THR A 136 16.14 14.11 -17.75
CA THR A 136 16.08 12.69 -18.14
C THR A 136 15.22 11.82 -17.21
N ARG A 137 14.69 12.38 -16.11
CA ARG A 137 13.84 11.66 -15.14
C ARG A 137 12.59 12.41 -14.72
N ILE A 138 12.71 13.68 -14.34
CA ILE A 138 11.59 14.42 -13.74
C ILE A 138 10.67 14.97 -14.83
N LYS A 139 11.20 15.64 -15.87
CA LYS A 139 10.39 16.19 -16.98
C LYS A 139 9.58 15.08 -17.68
N PRO A 140 10.18 13.95 -18.15
CA PRO A 140 9.43 12.91 -18.85
C PRO A 140 8.43 12.17 -17.95
N CYS A 141 8.68 12.11 -16.64
CA CYS A 141 7.74 11.56 -15.66
C CYS A 141 6.46 12.40 -15.61
N LEU A 142 6.59 13.72 -15.44
CA LEU A 142 5.44 14.60 -15.31
C LEU A 142 4.70 14.81 -16.63
N GLU A 143 5.42 14.97 -17.74
CA GLU A 143 4.85 15.04 -19.10
C GLU A 143 3.97 13.83 -19.41
N LEU A 144 4.42 12.63 -19.01
CA LEU A 144 3.67 11.39 -19.20
C LEU A 144 2.48 11.26 -18.23
N LEU A 145 2.66 11.59 -16.95
CA LEU A 145 1.63 11.35 -15.93
C LEU A 145 0.49 12.39 -15.97
N LYS A 146 0.78 13.64 -16.36
CA LYS A 146 -0.21 14.73 -16.38
C LYS A 146 -1.46 14.42 -17.22
N PRO A 147 -1.35 14.00 -18.50
CA PRO A 147 -2.50 13.67 -19.35
C PRO A 147 -3.44 12.61 -18.77
N PHE A 148 -2.92 11.62 -18.03
CA PHE A 148 -3.73 10.53 -17.49
C PHE A 148 -4.32 10.84 -16.11
N LEU A 149 -3.61 11.59 -15.27
CA LEU A 149 -3.98 11.75 -13.86
C LEU A 149 -4.82 12.99 -13.57
N GLY A 150 -4.86 13.97 -14.48
CA GLY A 150 -5.75 15.13 -14.44
C GLY A 150 -5.48 16.15 -13.32
N SER A 151 -4.74 15.81 -12.27
CA SER A 151 -4.35 16.72 -11.19
C SER A 151 -2.99 16.36 -10.56
N ASN A 152 -2.36 17.35 -9.93
CA ASN A 152 -1.08 17.19 -9.25
C ASN A 152 -1.20 16.36 -7.95
N GLU A 153 -2.36 16.36 -7.29
CA GLU A 153 -2.68 15.48 -6.17
C GLU A 153 -2.65 14.00 -6.58
N ASN A 154 -3.23 13.67 -7.74
CA ASN A 154 -3.20 12.31 -8.26
C ASN A 154 -1.77 11.86 -8.63
N ILE A 155 -0.93 12.76 -9.15
CA ILE A 155 0.51 12.51 -9.34
C ILE A 155 1.18 12.18 -8.00
N ILE A 156 0.91 12.95 -6.94
CA ILE A 156 1.44 12.68 -5.59
C ILE A 156 0.93 11.32 -5.04
N VAL A 157 -0.34 10.97 -5.27
CA VAL A 157 -0.90 9.66 -4.88
C VAL A 157 -0.19 8.51 -5.59
N VAL A 158 0.08 8.65 -6.90
CA VAL A 158 0.87 7.68 -7.67
C VAL A 158 2.29 7.59 -7.11
N LEU A 159 3.01 8.69 -6.95
CA LEU A 159 4.41 8.70 -6.48
C LEU A 159 4.56 8.15 -5.05
N LYS A 160 3.59 8.36 -4.16
CA LYS A 160 3.52 7.71 -2.83
C LYS A 160 3.51 6.17 -2.93
N ARG A 161 2.94 5.59 -4.00
CA ARG A 161 2.87 4.12 -4.27
C ARG A 161 3.96 3.63 -5.22
N ALA A 162 4.50 4.52 -6.04
CA ALA A 162 5.33 4.24 -7.19
C ALA A 162 6.63 5.05 -7.16
N SER A 163 7.24 5.18 -5.98
CA SER A 163 8.46 5.97 -5.78
C SER A 163 9.60 5.58 -6.75
N TRP A 164 9.65 4.32 -7.18
CA TRP A 164 10.56 3.83 -8.23
C TRP A 164 10.41 4.52 -9.59
N LEU A 165 9.36 5.31 -9.84
CA LEU A 165 9.19 6.04 -11.09
C LEU A 165 10.44 6.88 -11.41
N PHE A 166 11.02 7.56 -10.43
CA PHE A 166 12.28 8.32 -10.62
C PHE A 166 13.56 7.45 -10.74
N THR A 167 13.47 6.13 -10.52
CA THR A 167 14.62 5.20 -10.64
C THR A 167 14.65 4.44 -11.98
N TYR A 168 13.55 4.38 -12.73
CA TYR A 168 13.51 3.74 -14.05
C TYR A 168 13.61 4.76 -15.19
N SER A 169 14.05 4.29 -16.36
CA SER A 169 14.03 5.10 -17.58
C SER A 169 12.63 5.08 -18.17
N PHE A 170 11.95 6.22 -18.13
CA PHE A 170 10.58 6.33 -18.65
C PHE A 170 10.48 5.94 -20.12
N LYS A 171 11.33 6.55 -20.95
CA LYS A 171 11.35 6.35 -22.41
C LYS A 171 11.56 4.90 -22.82
N SER A 172 12.39 4.13 -22.10
CA SER A 172 12.74 2.76 -22.47
C SER A 172 12.00 1.65 -21.71
N CYS A 173 11.36 1.96 -20.56
CA CYS A 173 10.73 0.93 -19.72
C CYS A 173 9.23 1.17 -19.48
N VAL A 174 8.78 2.42 -19.42
CA VAL A 174 7.39 2.76 -19.06
C VAL A 174 6.57 3.09 -20.31
N GLN A 175 7.12 3.91 -21.20
CA GLN A 175 6.44 4.37 -22.42
C GLN A 175 5.95 3.21 -23.31
N PRO A 176 6.77 2.21 -23.68
CA PRO A 176 6.34 1.17 -24.63
C PRO A 176 5.18 0.31 -24.08
N ASN A 177 5.12 0.16 -22.75
CA ASN A 177 4.08 -0.58 -22.05
C ASN A 177 2.78 0.23 -21.89
N ILE A 178 2.86 1.56 -21.85
CA ILE A 178 1.69 2.46 -21.93
C ILE A 178 1.15 2.47 -23.36
N ASP A 179 2.00 2.72 -24.34
CA ASP A 179 1.62 2.79 -25.76
C ASP A 179 0.96 1.48 -26.21
N PHE A 180 1.49 0.34 -25.75
CA PHE A 180 0.87 -0.96 -25.94
C PHE A 180 -0.56 -1.03 -25.37
N LEU A 181 -0.77 -0.69 -24.10
CA LEU A 181 -2.11 -0.75 -23.50
C LEU A 181 -3.11 0.18 -24.19
N VAL A 182 -2.67 1.37 -24.62
CA VAL A 182 -3.48 2.30 -25.41
C VAL A 182 -3.81 1.70 -26.78
N LYS A 183 -2.83 1.12 -27.48
CA LYS A 183 -3.01 0.43 -28.77
C LYS A 183 -3.96 -0.77 -28.70
N GLU A 184 -3.91 -1.54 -27.62
CA GLU A 184 -4.87 -2.63 -27.36
C GLU A 184 -6.29 -2.10 -27.08
N GLY A 185 -6.48 -0.79 -26.93
CA GLY A 185 -7.78 -0.15 -26.73
C GLY A 185 -8.18 0.06 -25.27
N LEU A 186 -7.24 0.03 -24.32
CA LEU A 186 -7.54 0.34 -22.91
C LEU A 186 -7.92 1.82 -22.76
N PRO A 187 -9.13 2.15 -22.25
CA PRO A 187 -9.53 3.53 -22.01
C PRO A 187 -8.58 4.27 -21.06
N LEU A 188 -8.34 5.56 -21.31
CA LEU A 188 -7.34 6.36 -20.59
C LEU A 188 -7.65 6.50 -19.09
N ASP A 189 -8.93 6.58 -18.72
CA ASP A 189 -9.38 6.58 -17.32
C ASP A 189 -9.02 5.26 -16.60
N LYS A 190 -9.08 4.13 -17.32
CA LYS A 190 -8.68 2.82 -16.80
C LYS A 190 -7.17 2.65 -16.73
N LEU A 191 -6.43 3.19 -17.70
CA LEU A 191 -4.97 3.26 -17.62
C LEU A 191 -4.54 4.09 -16.40
N ALA A 192 -5.15 5.26 -16.20
CA ALA A 192 -4.94 6.08 -15.00
C ALA A 192 -5.27 5.30 -13.71
N LYS A 193 -6.41 4.60 -13.67
CA LYS A 193 -6.81 3.74 -12.55
C LYS A 193 -5.85 2.57 -12.32
N LEU A 194 -5.27 1.99 -13.38
CA LEU A 194 -4.24 0.95 -13.32
C LEU A 194 -2.95 1.51 -12.72
N LEU A 195 -2.48 2.68 -13.16
CA LEU A 195 -1.31 3.36 -12.61
C LEU A 195 -1.51 3.79 -11.14
N MET A 196 -2.69 4.31 -10.78
CA MET A 196 -3.02 4.65 -9.39
C MET A 196 -3.13 3.42 -8.48
N SER A 197 -3.67 2.31 -8.96
CA SER A 197 -3.93 1.11 -8.14
C SER A 197 -2.73 0.18 -8.07
N TYR A 198 -2.09 -0.09 -9.21
CA TYR A 198 -1.09 -1.14 -9.42
C TYR A 198 0.06 -0.65 -10.31
N PRO A 199 0.76 0.44 -9.95
CA PRO A 199 1.72 1.10 -10.85
C PRO A 199 2.82 0.15 -11.35
N ARG A 200 3.22 -0.84 -10.53
CA ARG A 200 4.26 -1.84 -10.91
C ARG A 200 3.86 -2.73 -12.09
N THR A 201 2.59 -2.80 -12.47
CA THR A 201 2.15 -3.53 -13.67
C THR A 201 2.83 -3.00 -14.94
N ILE A 202 3.13 -1.71 -15.03
CA ILE A 202 3.78 -1.10 -16.20
C ILE A 202 5.29 -1.39 -16.30
N LEU A 203 5.90 -1.96 -15.24
CA LEU A 203 7.30 -2.39 -15.23
C LEU A 203 7.49 -3.88 -15.60
N ILE A 204 6.41 -4.61 -15.86
CA ILE A 204 6.52 -6.00 -16.29
C ILE A 204 7.13 -6.04 -17.69
N LYS A 205 7.92 -7.07 -17.98
CA LYS A 205 8.51 -7.26 -19.31
C LYS A 205 7.42 -7.25 -20.39
N HIS A 206 7.73 -6.63 -21.52
CA HIS A 206 6.77 -6.34 -22.58
C HIS A 206 6.12 -7.61 -23.16
N ASP A 207 6.92 -8.66 -23.42
CA ASP A 207 6.48 -9.99 -23.81
C ASP A 207 5.39 -10.57 -22.89
N ARG A 208 5.58 -10.44 -21.56
CA ARG A 208 4.60 -10.90 -20.57
C ARG A 208 3.35 -10.02 -20.54
N MET A 209 3.48 -8.72 -20.81
CA MET A 209 2.36 -7.80 -20.96
C MET A 209 1.49 -8.11 -22.18
N VAL A 210 2.12 -8.46 -23.32
CA VAL A 210 1.45 -8.91 -24.55
C VAL A 210 0.75 -10.26 -24.34
N SER A 211 1.48 -11.25 -23.78
CA SER A 211 0.94 -12.58 -23.45
C SER A 211 -0.29 -12.50 -22.54
N ALA A 212 -0.25 -11.63 -21.52
CA ALA A 212 -1.38 -11.41 -20.62
C ALA A 212 -2.61 -10.79 -21.30
N ALA A 213 -2.41 -9.84 -22.23
CA ALA A 213 -3.52 -9.22 -22.98
C ALA A 213 -4.19 -10.24 -23.91
N ASN A 214 -3.40 -10.96 -24.70
CA ASN A 214 -3.89 -11.98 -25.63
C ASN A 214 -4.64 -13.11 -24.90
N TYR A 215 -4.16 -13.55 -23.74
CA TYR A 215 -4.86 -14.57 -22.96
C TYR A 215 -6.22 -14.08 -22.43
N LEU A 216 -6.34 -12.81 -22.00
CA LEU A 216 -7.61 -12.25 -21.56
C LEU A 216 -8.61 -12.07 -22.72
N ARG A 217 -8.13 -11.64 -23.89
CA ARG A 217 -8.91 -11.61 -25.13
C ARG A 217 -9.46 -13.00 -25.48
N ASN A 218 -8.61 -14.04 -25.42
CA ASN A 218 -9.03 -15.43 -25.66
C ASN A 218 -10.05 -15.95 -24.63
N LEU A 219 -10.08 -15.39 -23.40
CA LEU A 219 -11.13 -15.66 -22.42
C LEU A 219 -12.41 -14.84 -22.65
N GLY A 220 -12.45 -13.94 -23.64
CA GLY A 220 -13.54 -13.00 -23.89
C GLY A 220 -13.63 -11.89 -22.83
N LEU A 221 -12.48 -11.30 -22.45
CA LEU A 221 -12.39 -10.21 -21.49
C LEU A 221 -11.59 -9.04 -22.07
N GLU A 222 -12.29 -8.18 -22.80
CA GLU A 222 -11.72 -7.02 -23.51
C GLU A 222 -11.31 -5.86 -22.56
N PRO A 223 -10.41 -4.95 -23.00
CA PRO A 223 -9.97 -3.79 -22.21
C PRO A 223 -11.09 -2.88 -21.67
N GLN A 224 -12.22 -2.83 -22.37
CA GLN A 224 -13.39 -2.05 -21.97
C GLN A 224 -14.25 -2.76 -20.89
N ALA A 225 -13.97 -4.02 -20.53
CA ALA A 225 -14.63 -4.70 -19.42
C ALA A 225 -14.27 -4.07 -18.05
N PRO A 226 -15.22 -3.93 -17.09
CA PRO A 226 -14.95 -3.31 -15.78
C PRO A 226 -13.83 -3.99 -14.98
N MET A 227 -13.68 -5.31 -15.11
CA MET A 227 -12.69 -6.11 -14.38
C MET A 227 -11.34 -6.23 -15.10
N PHE A 228 -11.16 -5.68 -16.31
CA PHE A 228 -9.94 -5.86 -17.10
C PHE A 228 -8.67 -5.49 -16.34
N ILE A 229 -8.57 -4.28 -15.77
CA ILE A 229 -7.35 -3.86 -15.07
C ILE A 229 -7.01 -4.75 -13.86
N HIS A 230 -8.00 -5.40 -13.25
CA HIS A 230 -7.80 -6.33 -12.15
C HIS A 230 -7.35 -7.71 -12.67
N ALA A 231 -7.96 -8.19 -13.77
CA ALA A 231 -7.58 -9.43 -14.44
C ALA A 231 -6.17 -9.34 -15.02
N TYR A 232 -5.89 -8.27 -15.76
CA TYR A 232 -4.60 -7.96 -16.35
C TYR A 232 -3.50 -7.91 -15.30
N ARG A 233 -3.72 -7.19 -14.19
CA ARG A 233 -2.79 -7.13 -13.05
C ARG A 233 -2.49 -8.51 -12.46
N VAL A 234 -3.46 -9.42 -12.39
CA VAL A 234 -3.23 -10.80 -11.92
C VAL A 234 -2.47 -11.62 -12.97
N MET A 235 -2.86 -11.54 -14.25
CA MET A 235 -2.19 -12.24 -15.34
C MET A 235 -0.71 -11.87 -15.46
N VAL A 236 -0.36 -10.58 -15.52
CA VAL A 236 1.05 -10.17 -15.69
C VAL A 236 1.95 -10.63 -14.53
N GLN A 237 1.39 -10.88 -13.35
CA GLN A 237 2.13 -11.31 -12.15
C GLN A 237 2.42 -12.81 -12.09
N LEU A 238 1.74 -13.67 -12.86
CA LEU A 238 1.63 -15.11 -12.56
C LEU A 238 2.47 -16.10 -13.38
N SER A 239 3.19 -15.70 -14.43
CA SER A 239 3.76 -16.66 -15.42
C SER A 239 2.70 -17.61 -16.04
N GLU A 240 3.11 -18.62 -16.82
CA GLU A 240 2.20 -19.66 -17.31
C GLU A 240 2.16 -20.92 -16.41
N PRO A 241 3.30 -21.47 -15.92
CA PRO A 241 3.26 -22.66 -15.06
C PRO A 241 2.51 -22.44 -13.75
N THR A 242 2.70 -21.28 -13.09
CA THR A 242 1.96 -20.99 -11.84
C THR A 242 0.47 -20.71 -12.11
N TRP A 243 0.10 -20.19 -13.28
CA TRP A 243 -1.31 -20.10 -13.68
C TRP A 243 -1.93 -21.49 -13.78
N LYS A 244 -1.31 -22.41 -14.53
CA LYS A 244 -1.74 -23.81 -14.66
C LYS A 244 -1.88 -24.51 -13.31
N LYS A 245 -0.87 -24.40 -12.42
CA LYS A 245 -0.94 -24.92 -11.05
C LYS A 245 -2.12 -24.39 -10.25
N LYS A 246 -2.44 -23.09 -10.36
CA LYS A 246 -3.59 -22.50 -9.67
C LYS A 246 -4.93 -22.96 -10.22
N ILE A 247 -5.06 -23.16 -11.53
CA ILE A 247 -6.26 -23.78 -12.11
C ILE A 247 -6.42 -25.21 -11.56
N GLU A 248 -5.34 -25.99 -11.50
CA GLU A 248 -5.37 -27.36 -10.99
C GLU A 248 -5.70 -27.43 -9.49
N ALA A 249 -5.16 -26.52 -8.68
CA ALA A 249 -5.51 -26.42 -7.27
C ALA A 249 -7.00 -26.11 -7.03
N TRP A 250 -7.67 -25.41 -7.95
CA TRP A 250 -9.12 -25.22 -7.90
C TRP A 250 -9.90 -26.45 -8.41
N LYS A 251 -9.39 -27.17 -9.41
CA LYS A 251 -9.97 -28.45 -9.87
C LYS A 251 -9.97 -29.51 -8.77
N ASN A 252 -8.85 -29.64 -8.06
CA ASN A 252 -8.68 -30.57 -6.93
C ASN A 252 -9.62 -30.31 -5.74
N VAL A 253 -10.22 -29.12 -5.64
CA VAL A 253 -11.26 -28.77 -4.65
C VAL A 253 -12.67 -28.72 -5.26
N GLY A 254 -12.87 -29.39 -6.39
CA GLY A 254 -14.19 -29.66 -6.98
C GLY A 254 -14.75 -28.58 -7.90
N TRP A 255 -13.94 -27.62 -8.37
CA TRP A 255 -14.41 -26.61 -9.34
C TRP A 255 -14.09 -27.03 -10.78
N SER A 256 -15.06 -26.90 -11.68
CA SER A 256 -14.80 -27.07 -13.12
C SER A 256 -13.99 -25.91 -13.69
N GLU A 257 -13.26 -26.15 -14.80
CA GLU A 257 -12.48 -25.09 -15.46
C GLU A 257 -13.36 -23.92 -15.94
N GLY A 258 -14.56 -24.21 -16.43
CA GLY A 258 -15.55 -23.20 -16.81
C GLY A 258 -15.97 -22.32 -15.63
N GLU A 259 -16.19 -22.90 -14.44
CA GLU A 259 -16.48 -22.12 -13.23
C GLU A 259 -15.28 -21.30 -12.77
N ILE A 260 -14.07 -21.83 -12.83
CA ILE A 260 -12.85 -21.11 -12.42
C ILE A 260 -12.64 -19.89 -13.32
N LEU A 261 -12.67 -20.08 -14.65
CA LEU A 261 -12.46 -19.01 -15.62
C LEU A 261 -13.62 -18.02 -15.62
N GLY A 262 -14.87 -18.48 -15.58
CA GLY A 262 -16.05 -17.63 -15.43
C GLY A 262 -16.04 -16.81 -14.14
N THR A 263 -15.53 -17.39 -13.04
CA THR A 263 -15.37 -16.68 -11.75
C THR A 263 -14.20 -15.71 -11.77
N PHE A 264 -13.09 -16.06 -12.42
CA PHE A 264 -11.97 -15.15 -12.62
C PHE A 264 -12.39 -13.89 -13.39
N LYS A 265 -13.21 -14.01 -14.44
CA LYS A 265 -13.70 -12.84 -15.21
C LYS A 265 -14.47 -11.82 -14.36
N ARG A 266 -15.32 -12.28 -13.44
CA ARG A 266 -16.07 -11.42 -12.49
C ARG A 266 -15.28 -11.07 -11.23
N PHE A 267 -14.30 -11.87 -10.84
CA PHE A 267 -13.49 -11.67 -9.64
C PHE A 267 -12.05 -12.19 -9.80
N PRO A 268 -11.15 -11.41 -10.41
CA PRO A 268 -9.81 -11.90 -10.76
C PRO A 268 -8.91 -12.25 -9.59
N PHE A 269 -9.18 -11.70 -8.40
CA PHE A 269 -8.42 -12.00 -7.19
C PHE A 269 -8.59 -13.45 -6.70
N LEU A 270 -9.52 -14.23 -7.27
CA LEU A 270 -9.64 -15.67 -7.06
C LEU A 270 -8.29 -16.38 -7.27
N LEU A 271 -7.62 -16.08 -8.39
CA LEU A 271 -6.33 -16.67 -8.77
C LEU A 271 -5.12 -15.88 -8.22
N SER A 272 -5.34 -14.93 -7.32
CA SER A 272 -4.26 -14.31 -6.51
C SER A 272 -3.94 -15.07 -5.22
N CYS A 273 -4.70 -16.11 -4.87
CA CYS A 273 -4.47 -16.91 -3.67
C CYS A 273 -3.31 -17.92 -3.87
N SER A 274 -2.66 -18.32 -2.77
CA SER A 274 -1.74 -19.46 -2.78
C SER A 274 -2.53 -20.77 -2.83
N GLU A 275 -1.87 -21.87 -3.20
CA GLU A 275 -2.52 -23.18 -3.42
C GLU A 275 -3.00 -23.77 -2.08
N GLU A 276 -2.18 -23.62 -1.03
CA GLU A 276 -2.51 -24.01 0.35
C GLU A 276 -3.72 -23.23 0.88
N LYS A 277 -3.82 -21.94 0.54
CA LYS A 277 -4.97 -21.11 0.92
C LYS A 277 -6.25 -21.54 0.21
N ILE A 278 -6.18 -21.98 -1.05
CA ILE A 278 -7.35 -22.49 -1.80
C ILE A 278 -7.88 -23.74 -1.09
N VAL A 279 -7.01 -24.72 -0.85
CA VAL A 279 -7.35 -25.97 -0.15
C VAL A 279 -7.92 -25.71 1.24
N CYS A 280 -7.21 -24.94 2.08
CA CYS A 280 -7.64 -24.64 3.45
C CYS A 280 -8.99 -23.90 3.51
N MET A 281 -9.20 -22.91 2.64
CA MET A 281 -10.48 -22.17 2.61
C MET A 281 -11.64 -23.04 2.10
N MET A 282 -11.40 -23.90 1.11
CA MET A 282 -12.43 -24.78 0.57
C MET A 282 -12.82 -25.89 1.55
N ASP A 283 -11.85 -26.57 2.17
CA ASP A 283 -12.12 -27.51 3.26
C ASP A 283 -12.92 -26.84 4.38
N PHE A 284 -12.47 -25.67 4.85
CA PHE A 284 -13.19 -24.94 5.89
C PHE A 284 -14.64 -24.61 5.47
N PHE A 285 -14.87 -24.06 4.28
CA PHE A 285 -16.23 -23.68 3.88
C PHE A 285 -17.14 -24.89 3.62
N VAL A 286 -16.65 -25.94 2.96
CA VAL A 286 -17.46 -27.11 2.62
C VAL A 286 -17.62 -28.04 3.84
N ASN A 287 -16.54 -28.36 4.54
CA ASN A 287 -16.54 -29.36 5.60
C ASN A 287 -16.83 -28.80 6.99
N THR A 288 -16.37 -27.58 7.33
CA THR A 288 -16.58 -26.98 8.67
C THR A 288 -17.80 -26.04 8.73
N VAL A 289 -17.98 -25.17 7.73
CA VAL A 289 -19.10 -24.21 7.69
C VAL A 289 -20.35 -24.81 7.04
N LYS A 290 -20.20 -25.90 6.26
CA LYS A 290 -21.27 -26.54 5.48
C LYS A 290 -21.94 -25.58 4.47
N LEU A 291 -21.13 -24.79 3.76
CA LEU A 291 -21.60 -23.98 2.63
C LEU A 291 -21.72 -24.83 1.37
N GLY A 292 -22.89 -24.78 0.74
CA GLY A 292 -23.08 -25.38 -0.59
C GLY A 292 -22.25 -24.67 -1.65
N HIS A 293 -21.73 -25.44 -2.62
CA HIS A 293 -20.86 -24.98 -3.70
C HIS A 293 -21.37 -23.71 -4.40
N GLN A 294 -22.66 -23.67 -4.77
CA GLN A 294 -23.31 -22.49 -5.37
C GLN A 294 -23.20 -21.22 -4.52
N THR A 295 -23.21 -21.33 -3.18
CA THR A 295 -23.03 -20.17 -2.29
C THR A 295 -21.59 -19.66 -2.33
N ILE A 296 -20.62 -20.57 -2.41
CA ILE A 296 -19.19 -20.24 -2.50
C ILE A 296 -18.89 -19.60 -3.87
N THR A 297 -19.35 -20.21 -4.97
CA THR A 297 -19.18 -19.67 -6.33
C THR A 297 -19.95 -18.35 -6.52
N ALA A 298 -21.08 -18.12 -5.86
CA ALA A 298 -21.76 -16.82 -5.85
C ALA A 298 -20.99 -15.73 -5.06
N ASN A 299 -20.07 -16.11 -4.17
CA ASN A 299 -19.41 -15.19 -3.24
C ASN A 299 -17.86 -15.25 -3.28
N PRO A 300 -17.20 -15.18 -4.46
CA PRO A 300 -15.75 -15.39 -4.59
C PRO A 300 -14.90 -14.34 -3.83
N SER A 301 -15.49 -13.21 -3.45
CA SER A 301 -14.83 -12.19 -2.63
C SER A 301 -14.39 -12.66 -1.23
N ILE A 302 -14.96 -13.76 -0.70
CA ILE A 302 -14.52 -14.34 0.58
C ILE A 302 -13.04 -14.77 0.56
N PHE A 303 -12.53 -15.22 -0.60
CA PHE A 303 -11.13 -15.63 -0.77
C PHE A 303 -10.13 -14.48 -0.71
N LYS A 304 -10.60 -13.22 -0.81
CA LYS A 304 -9.74 -12.02 -0.63
C LYS A 304 -9.25 -11.86 0.81
N TYR A 305 -10.03 -12.29 1.79
CA TYR A 305 -9.73 -12.03 3.20
C TYR A 305 -8.70 -13.03 3.75
N SER A 306 -8.01 -12.64 4.83
CA SER A 306 -7.14 -13.56 5.58
C SER A 306 -8.00 -14.57 6.33
N PHE A 307 -7.60 -15.84 6.26
CA PHE A 307 -8.25 -16.92 6.99
C PHE A 307 -8.17 -16.65 8.50
N ASP A 308 -6.95 -16.60 9.04
CA ASP A 308 -6.67 -16.49 10.47
C ASP A 308 -7.06 -15.14 11.08
N LYS A 309 -6.95 -14.03 10.32
CA LYS A 309 -7.19 -12.67 10.86
C LYS A 309 -8.63 -12.18 10.70
N ARG A 310 -9.44 -12.84 9.85
CA ARG A 310 -10.84 -12.44 9.58
C ARG A 310 -11.81 -13.61 9.47
N ILE A 311 -11.58 -14.59 8.60
CA ILE A 311 -12.59 -15.64 8.35
C ILE A 311 -12.84 -16.48 9.61
N TYR A 312 -11.77 -17.06 10.17
CA TYR A 312 -11.86 -17.95 11.31
C TYR A 312 -12.29 -17.25 12.63
N PRO A 313 -11.76 -16.07 13.02
CA PRO A 313 -12.24 -15.34 14.19
C PRO A 313 -13.72 -14.94 14.11
N ARG A 314 -14.19 -14.52 12.91
CA ARG A 314 -15.61 -14.16 12.73
C ARG A 314 -16.51 -15.38 12.82
N TYR A 315 -16.11 -16.52 12.25
CA TYR A 315 -16.83 -17.78 12.40
C TYR A 315 -16.97 -18.20 13.86
N ASN A 316 -15.90 -18.13 14.66
CA ASN A 316 -15.95 -18.55 16.07
C ASN A 316 -16.91 -17.69 16.91
N VAL A 317 -16.87 -16.35 16.76
CA VAL A 317 -17.87 -15.43 17.36
C VAL A 317 -19.29 -15.87 17.04
N LEU A 318 -19.55 -16.23 15.79
CA LEU A 318 -20.89 -16.59 15.33
C LEU A 318 -21.31 -17.99 15.78
N LYS A 319 -20.38 -18.94 15.91
CA LYS A 319 -20.65 -20.24 16.54
C LYS A 319 -21.08 -20.10 18.00
N VAL A 320 -20.53 -19.12 18.72
CA VAL A 320 -20.94 -18.81 20.10
C VAL A 320 -22.31 -18.13 20.13
N LEU A 321 -22.58 -17.18 19.23
CA LEU A 321 -23.91 -16.56 19.11
C LEU A 321 -25.00 -17.55 18.66
N GLU A 322 -24.67 -18.50 17.77
CA GLU A 322 -25.53 -19.64 17.38
C GLU A 322 -25.86 -20.53 18.58
N SER A 323 -24.84 -20.94 19.37
CA SER A 323 -25.07 -21.85 20.51
C SER A 323 -25.90 -21.20 21.63
N LYS A 324 -25.84 -19.86 21.75
CA LYS A 324 -26.70 -19.05 22.62
C LYS A 324 -28.06 -18.68 22.00
N LYS A 325 -28.37 -19.16 20.78
CA LYS A 325 -29.61 -18.89 20.01
C LYS A 325 -29.88 -17.39 19.76
N LEU A 326 -28.85 -16.55 19.80
CA LEU A 326 -28.95 -15.09 19.63
C LEU A 326 -29.04 -14.66 18.16
N ILE A 327 -28.62 -15.52 17.24
CA ILE A 327 -28.76 -15.37 15.79
C ILE A 327 -29.43 -16.62 15.20
N ARG A 328 -30.25 -16.45 14.16
CA ARG A 328 -31.05 -17.53 13.56
C ARG A 328 -30.75 -17.83 12.08
N ASP A 329 -30.31 -16.84 11.29
CA ASP A 329 -30.21 -16.96 9.83
C ASP A 329 -28.75 -16.94 9.32
N ARG A 330 -28.40 -17.94 8.50
CA ARG A 330 -27.08 -18.18 7.93
C ARG A 330 -26.91 -17.55 6.55
N LYS A 331 -26.99 -16.22 6.47
CA LYS A 331 -26.40 -15.47 5.34
C LYS A 331 -24.88 -15.40 5.49
N THR A 332 -24.25 -16.57 5.56
CA THR A 332 -22.90 -16.74 6.12
C THR A 332 -21.81 -16.05 5.32
N ALA A 333 -21.92 -16.06 3.99
CA ALA A 333 -21.03 -15.28 3.15
C ALA A 333 -21.07 -13.76 3.47
N THR A 334 -22.19 -13.21 3.95
CA THR A 334 -22.36 -11.77 4.18
C THR A 334 -21.53 -11.27 5.36
N PHE A 335 -21.56 -11.93 6.52
CA PHE A 335 -20.80 -11.50 7.70
C PHE A 335 -19.27 -11.60 7.50
N LEU A 336 -18.81 -12.49 6.62
CA LEU A 336 -17.40 -12.59 6.24
C LEU A 336 -16.93 -11.38 5.41
N LYS A 337 -17.87 -10.70 4.71
CA LYS A 337 -17.60 -9.58 3.79
C LYS A 337 -17.77 -8.19 4.40
N ILE A 338 -18.61 -8.00 5.43
CA ILE A 338 -18.86 -6.66 6.02
C ILE A 338 -17.59 -6.00 6.57
N SER A 339 -17.64 -4.68 6.77
CA SER A 339 -16.53 -3.89 7.34
C SER A 339 -16.15 -4.37 8.75
N GLU A 340 -15.06 -3.83 9.29
CA GLU A 340 -14.64 -4.17 10.64
C GLU A 340 -15.60 -3.60 11.69
N GLU A 341 -15.77 -2.28 11.65
CA GLU A 341 -16.80 -1.49 12.34
C GLU A 341 -18.17 -2.19 12.38
N LYS A 342 -18.79 -2.46 11.21
CA LYS A 342 -20.09 -3.16 11.15
C LYS A 342 -20.08 -4.57 11.73
N PHE A 343 -18.94 -5.26 11.77
CA PHE A 343 -18.86 -6.55 12.45
C PHE A 343 -18.83 -6.37 13.97
N MET A 344 -18.03 -5.42 14.47
CA MET A 344 -17.95 -5.09 15.89
C MET A 344 -19.33 -4.67 16.42
N GLU A 345 -19.99 -3.72 15.77
CA GLU A 345 -21.32 -3.23 16.14
C GLU A 345 -22.36 -4.37 16.17
N ASN A 346 -22.51 -5.09 15.04
CA ASN A 346 -23.65 -5.99 14.87
C ASN A 346 -23.46 -7.37 15.53
N TYR A 347 -22.23 -7.77 15.87
CA TYR A 347 -21.92 -9.11 16.36
C TYR A 347 -21.03 -9.17 17.61
N ILE A 348 -20.36 -8.09 18.00
CA ILE A 348 -19.62 -8.02 19.28
C ILE A 348 -20.44 -7.19 20.28
N THR A 349 -20.41 -5.86 20.15
CA THR A 349 -21.00 -4.92 21.12
C THR A 349 -22.50 -5.15 21.34
N LYS A 350 -23.27 -5.43 20.27
CA LYS A 350 -24.71 -5.75 20.37
C LYS A 350 -25.06 -6.94 21.28
N TYR A 351 -24.10 -7.85 21.52
CA TYR A 351 -24.32 -9.06 22.31
C TYR A 351 -23.38 -9.16 23.52
N GLU A 352 -22.61 -8.11 23.83
CA GLU A 352 -21.61 -8.09 24.89
C GLU A 352 -22.21 -8.40 26.27
N ASP A 353 -23.34 -7.76 26.61
CA ASP A 353 -24.09 -8.02 27.85
C ASP A 353 -24.65 -9.46 27.94
N LYS A 354 -24.86 -10.12 26.79
CA LYS A 354 -25.48 -11.45 26.69
C LYS A 354 -24.45 -12.57 26.57
N VAL A 355 -23.25 -12.24 26.12
CA VAL A 355 -22.09 -13.14 25.97
C VAL A 355 -20.84 -12.37 26.39
N PRO A 356 -20.59 -12.24 27.71
CA PRO A 356 -19.35 -11.64 28.20
C PRO A 356 -18.11 -12.32 27.59
N GLY A 357 -17.12 -11.52 27.23
CA GLY A 357 -15.86 -11.98 26.64
C GLY A 357 -15.90 -12.34 25.15
N LEU A 358 -16.98 -12.00 24.43
CA LEU A 358 -17.05 -12.15 22.97
C LEU A 358 -15.96 -11.35 22.25
N LEU A 359 -15.51 -10.24 22.83
CA LEU A 359 -14.36 -9.45 22.37
C LEU A 359 -13.04 -10.21 22.52
N GLU A 360 -12.78 -10.88 23.66
CA GLU A 360 -11.61 -11.74 23.81
C GLU A 360 -11.64 -12.92 22.84
N ILE A 361 -12.80 -13.54 22.58
CA ILE A 361 -12.94 -14.61 21.59
C ILE A 361 -12.53 -14.10 20.19
N TYR A 362 -12.91 -12.87 19.84
CA TYR A 362 -12.51 -12.25 18.57
C TYR A 362 -11.02 -11.83 18.54
N GLY A 363 -10.51 -11.31 19.65
CA GLY A 363 -9.17 -10.71 19.75
C GLY A 363 -8.03 -11.70 20.02
N SER A 364 -8.27 -12.74 20.83
CA SER A 364 -7.25 -13.74 21.21
C SER A 364 -6.68 -14.48 20.00
N ILE A 365 -7.54 -14.80 19.03
CA ILE A 365 -7.19 -15.52 17.81
C ILE A 365 -6.31 -14.66 16.88
N ARG A 366 -6.34 -13.33 17.00
CA ARG A 366 -5.43 -12.44 16.24
C ARG A 366 -3.98 -12.50 16.73
N LYS A 367 -3.74 -13.03 17.94
CA LYS A 367 -2.40 -13.10 18.56
C LYS A 367 -1.74 -14.48 18.41
N THR A 368 -2.49 -15.55 18.14
CA THR A 368 -2.00 -16.95 18.29
C THR A 368 -1.24 -17.55 17.10
N LYS A 369 -1.01 -16.81 16.01
CA LYS A 369 -0.04 -17.21 14.96
C LYS A 369 0.87 -16.05 14.57
N GLY A 370 1.94 -15.93 15.33
CA GLY A 370 3.13 -15.11 15.08
C GLY A 370 4.38 -15.90 15.46
N LEU A 371 4.60 -17.02 14.77
CA LEU A 371 5.85 -17.78 14.67
C LEU A 371 6.11 -17.99 13.17
#